data_AF-A0A2V7FDJ6-F1
#
_entry.id   AF-A0A2V7FDJ6-F1
#
_cell.length_a   1.000
_cell.length_b   1.000
_cell.length_c   1.000
_cell.angle_alpha   90.00
_cell.angle_beta   90.00
_cell.angle_gamma   90.00
#
_symmetry.space_group_name_H-M   'P 1'
#
loop_
_entity.id
_entity.type
_entity.pdbx_description
1 polymer ?
#
loop_
_entity_poly.entity_id
_entity_poly.type
_entity_poly.pdbx_seq_one_letter_code
_entity_poly.pdbx_strand_id
1 'polypeptide(L)'
;MDRVKRLIGIVGLVVLLEPSVGAGVYGYVGGPLRNVTDLAPTCAGCHSSFSKEQLRNEPEAVANSQVKENKHYKALEDGTGPYEKMSPADRQKLLADVKLMDELASIVLNAPTSLKPGQEAQVTVTVKGGHGVVGVFLVDTDLRFQARPLQGDGWVIVAAPKVWGGDGNEQTKWVDSRAPGLRKNLNSTVIFDQKSDLAAKKLAEGKVVWTVKAPQEPGTYSITAAFHFGSERASSVGTVTTPTGQVLPRGGPGGPSARIMFAKPVTVTVR
;
A
#
# COMPACT_ATOMS: atom_id res chain seq x y z
N MET A 1 -30.02 27.87 -72.29
CA MET A 1 -28.99 27.44 -73.27
C MET A 1 -27.83 26.85 -72.50
N ASP A 2 -27.79 25.53 -72.53
CA ASP A 2 -26.84 24.65 -71.86
C ASP A 2 -25.38 24.92 -72.21
N ARG A 3 -24.50 24.80 -71.22
CA ARG A 3 -23.17 24.20 -71.43
C ARG A 3 -22.86 23.21 -70.34
N VAL A 4 -23.22 21.96 -70.64
CA VAL A 4 -22.58 20.74 -70.13
C VAL A 4 -21.10 20.75 -70.51
N LYS A 5 -20.20 20.44 -69.56
CA LYS A 5 -19.15 19.40 -69.70
C LYS A 5 -18.39 19.16 -68.39
N ARG A 6 -18.41 17.88 -68.00
CA ARG A 6 -17.67 17.17 -66.95
C ARG A 6 -16.19 17.57 -66.87
N LEU A 7 -15.59 17.52 -65.68
CA LEU A 7 -14.60 16.47 -65.37
C LEU A 7 -14.30 16.36 -63.87
N ILE A 8 -14.13 15.10 -63.49
CA ILE A 8 -13.74 14.50 -62.22
C ILE A 8 -12.45 15.10 -61.65
N GLY A 9 -12.43 15.35 -60.34
CA GLY A 9 -11.23 15.70 -59.58
C GLY A 9 -11.42 15.36 -58.11
N ILE A 10 -11.32 14.07 -57.79
CA ILE A 10 -11.19 13.54 -56.43
C ILE A 10 -9.86 14.06 -55.86
N VAL A 11 -9.85 15.02 -54.94
CA VAL A 11 -8.80 15.17 -53.91
C VAL A 11 -9.35 15.98 -52.73
N GLY A 12 -9.34 15.38 -51.53
CA GLY A 12 -8.94 16.11 -50.34
C GLY A 12 -10.01 16.63 -49.38
N LEU A 13 -11.07 15.86 -49.09
CA LEU A 13 -11.71 16.03 -47.77
C LEU A 13 -10.76 15.44 -46.72
N VAL A 14 -9.82 16.25 -46.24
CA VAL A 14 -9.04 15.96 -45.03
C VAL A 14 -10.02 16.04 -43.87
N VAL A 15 -10.68 14.92 -43.59
CA VAL A 15 -11.29 14.68 -42.29
C VAL A 15 -10.13 14.67 -41.31
N LEU A 16 -10.01 15.73 -40.54
CA LEU A 16 -9.24 15.78 -39.30
C LEU A 16 -9.86 14.73 -38.35
N LEU A 17 -9.51 13.47 -38.58
CA LEU A 17 -9.46 12.45 -37.56
C LEU A 17 -8.30 12.84 -36.66
N GLU A 18 -8.55 13.77 -35.73
CA GLU A 18 -7.77 13.79 -34.52
C GLU A 18 -7.88 12.38 -33.92
N PRO A 19 -6.78 11.64 -33.73
CA PRO A 19 -6.82 10.55 -32.79
C PRO A 19 -7.03 11.25 -31.46
N SER A 20 -8.28 11.34 -31.02
CA SER A 20 -8.61 11.39 -29.61
C SER A 20 -7.89 10.18 -29.02
N VAL A 21 -6.67 10.41 -28.53
CA VAL A 21 -5.90 9.46 -27.74
C VAL A 21 -6.72 9.33 -26.48
N GLY A 22 -7.74 8.49 -26.55
CA GLY A 22 -8.57 8.14 -25.43
C GLY A 22 -7.62 7.73 -24.34
N ALA A 23 -7.74 8.40 -23.19
CA ALA A 23 -7.11 7.98 -21.96
C ALA A 23 -7.23 6.45 -21.90
N GLY A 24 -6.10 5.76 -22.04
CA GLY A 24 -6.08 4.32 -22.11
C GLY A 24 -6.75 3.80 -20.84
N VAL A 25 -7.99 3.35 -20.96
CA VAL A 25 -8.65 2.56 -19.94
C VAL A 25 -7.96 1.21 -20.04
N TYR A 26 -6.82 1.07 -19.37
CA TYR A 26 -6.09 -0.18 -19.21
C TYR A 26 -6.87 -1.09 -18.24
N GLY A 27 -8.07 -1.52 -18.67
CA GLY A 27 -8.81 -2.59 -18.04
C GLY A 27 -8.17 -3.93 -18.40
N TYR A 28 -7.44 -4.53 -17.45
CA TYR A 28 -7.02 -5.93 -17.41
C TYR A 28 -6.31 -6.54 -18.66
N VAL A 29 -5.59 -5.76 -19.47
CA VAL A 29 -4.72 -6.35 -20.52
C VAL A 29 -3.40 -6.81 -19.89
N GLY A 30 -3.24 -8.13 -19.73
CA GLY A 30 -2.01 -8.75 -19.25
C GLY A 30 -1.79 -8.64 -17.73
N GLY A 31 -2.87 -8.64 -16.93
CA GLY A 31 -2.83 -8.57 -15.47
C GLY A 31 -1.74 -9.45 -14.85
N PRO A 32 -1.18 -9.07 -13.69
CA PRO A 32 0.10 -9.60 -13.24
C PRO A 32 0.04 -11.11 -13.04
N LEU A 33 0.70 -11.86 -13.92
CA LEU A 33 0.71 -13.33 -13.89
C LEU A 33 1.38 -13.92 -12.64
N ARG A 34 2.07 -13.07 -11.85
CA ARG A 34 2.85 -13.47 -10.67
C ARG A 34 2.38 -12.85 -9.36
N ASN A 35 1.51 -11.83 -9.40
CA ASN A 35 1.02 -11.18 -8.18
C ASN A 35 -0.26 -11.89 -7.72
N VAL A 36 -0.10 -13.06 -7.13
CA VAL A 36 -1.21 -13.87 -6.60
C VAL A 36 -1.46 -13.46 -5.15
N THR A 37 -2.01 -12.25 -4.96
CA THR A 37 -2.25 -11.68 -3.63
C THR A 37 -3.63 -11.02 -3.55
N ASP A 38 -4.25 -11.19 -2.39
CA ASP A 38 -5.51 -10.56 -2.03
C ASP A 38 -5.32 -9.18 -1.36
N LEU A 39 -4.08 -8.68 -1.24
CA LEU A 39 -3.77 -7.34 -0.72
C LEU A 39 -4.10 -6.19 -1.69
N ALA A 40 -4.99 -6.43 -2.67
CA ALA A 40 -5.24 -5.64 -3.87
C ALA A 40 -3.98 -5.50 -4.77
N PRO A 41 -4.01 -5.96 -6.04
CA PRO A 41 -2.88 -5.85 -6.95
C PRO A 41 -2.34 -4.42 -7.18
N THR A 42 -3.14 -3.38 -6.91
CA THR A 42 -2.70 -1.98 -6.95
C THR A 42 -1.61 -1.69 -5.91
N CYS A 43 -1.62 -2.36 -4.75
CA CYS A 43 -0.57 -2.26 -3.74
C CYS A 43 0.78 -2.83 -4.23
N ALA A 44 0.74 -3.83 -5.13
CA ALA A 44 1.93 -4.42 -5.73
C ALA A 44 2.67 -3.45 -6.66
N GLY A 45 1.94 -2.62 -7.40
CA GLY A 45 2.52 -1.55 -8.23
C GLY A 45 2.94 -0.33 -7.42
N CYS A 46 2.08 0.11 -6.49
CA CYS A 46 2.23 1.41 -5.84
C CYS A 46 3.24 1.41 -4.67
N HIS A 47 3.40 0.34 -3.91
CA HIS A 47 4.33 0.38 -2.76
C HIS A 47 5.72 -0.16 -3.13
N SER A 48 6.76 0.26 -2.41
CA SER A 48 8.06 -0.42 -2.38
C SER A 48 8.08 -1.46 -1.27
N SER A 49 8.65 -2.64 -1.54
CA SER A 49 8.94 -3.63 -0.51
C SER A 49 9.98 -3.08 0.44
N PHE A 50 9.78 -3.30 1.73
CA PHE A 50 10.70 -2.81 2.74
C PHE A 50 12.00 -3.62 2.79
N SER A 51 11.96 -4.90 2.39
CA SER A 51 13.12 -5.80 2.30
C SER A 51 12.98 -6.77 1.12
N LYS A 52 14.11 -7.24 0.58
CA LYS A 52 14.16 -8.28 -0.45
C LYS A 52 13.64 -9.64 0.07
N GLU A 53 13.72 -9.88 1.39
CA GLU A 53 13.24 -11.13 2.00
C GLU A 53 11.72 -11.34 1.84
N GLN A 54 10.95 -10.25 1.74
CA GLN A 54 9.50 -10.28 1.46
C GLN A 54 9.18 -10.73 0.03
N LEU A 55 10.21 -10.86 -0.81
CA LEU A 55 10.16 -11.21 -2.23
C LEU A 55 11.03 -12.44 -2.53
N ARG A 56 11.39 -13.23 -1.50
CA ARG A 56 12.28 -14.39 -1.63
C ARG A 56 11.79 -15.48 -2.58
N ASN A 57 10.49 -15.49 -2.89
CA ASN A 57 9.86 -16.39 -3.85
C ASN A 57 9.90 -15.85 -5.30
N GLU A 58 10.30 -14.60 -5.51
CA GLU A 58 10.34 -13.97 -6.83
C GLU A 58 11.70 -14.13 -7.51
N PRO A 59 11.76 -14.12 -8.84
CA PRO A 59 13.02 -14.04 -9.56
C PRO A 59 13.80 -12.79 -9.15
N GLU A 60 15.13 -12.93 -9.05
CA GLU A 60 16.00 -11.90 -8.49
C GLU A 60 15.81 -10.52 -9.12
N ALA A 61 15.72 -10.43 -10.45
CA ALA A 61 15.52 -9.16 -11.15
C ALA A 61 14.18 -8.49 -10.76
N VAL A 62 13.12 -9.28 -10.61
CA VAL A 62 11.82 -8.80 -10.15
C VAL A 62 11.94 -8.33 -8.70
N ALA A 63 12.50 -9.16 -7.81
CA ALA A 63 12.67 -8.81 -6.41
C ALA A 63 13.46 -7.51 -6.24
N ASN A 64 14.59 -7.38 -6.94
CA ASN A 64 15.45 -6.20 -6.92
C ASN A 64 14.73 -4.95 -7.43
N SER A 65 13.80 -5.05 -8.39
CA SER A 65 13.06 -3.88 -8.91
C SER A 65 11.97 -3.36 -7.95
N GLN A 66 11.58 -4.15 -6.95
CA GLN A 66 10.45 -3.83 -6.09
C GLN A 66 10.85 -3.28 -4.71
N VAL A 67 12.12 -3.41 -4.32
CA VAL A 67 12.64 -2.87 -3.06
C VAL A 67 12.80 -1.35 -3.11
N LYS A 68 12.70 -0.70 -1.95
CA LYS A 68 12.73 0.77 -1.81
C LYS A 68 14.00 1.40 -2.37
N GLU A 69 15.14 0.72 -2.28
CA GLU A 69 16.45 1.18 -2.75
C GLU A 69 16.46 1.38 -4.28
N ASN A 70 16.00 0.38 -5.02
CA ASN A 70 16.06 0.41 -6.49
C ASN A 70 14.79 0.98 -7.14
N LYS A 71 13.78 1.31 -6.34
CA LYS A 71 12.51 1.89 -6.81
C LYS A 71 12.40 3.35 -6.39
N HIS A 72 12.06 3.61 -5.13
CA HIS A 72 11.84 4.97 -4.64
C HIS A 72 13.13 5.77 -4.49
N TYR A 73 14.15 5.22 -3.81
CA TYR A 73 15.41 5.95 -3.59
C TYR A 73 16.09 6.27 -4.91
N LYS A 74 16.20 5.29 -5.81
CA LYS A 74 16.71 5.48 -7.17
C LYS A 74 15.98 6.61 -7.92
N ALA A 75 14.64 6.68 -7.81
CA ALA A 75 13.88 7.74 -8.46
C ALA A 75 14.20 9.14 -7.92
N LEU A 76 14.43 9.27 -6.60
CA LEU A 76 14.87 10.52 -5.98
C LEU A 76 16.30 10.89 -6.39
N GLU A 77 17.22 9.91 -6.35
CA GLU A 77 18.62 10.06 -6.72
C GLU A 77 18.77 10.52 -8.18
N ASP A 78 18.07 9.84 -9.09
CA ASP A 78 18.12 10.14 -10.53
C ASP A 78 17.24 11.32 -10.91
N GLY A 79 16.28 11.71 -10.06
CA GLY A 79 15.33 12.80 -10.34
C GLY A 79 14.34 12.44 -11.42
N THR A 80 13.86 11.19 -11.43
CA THR A 80 12.95 10.69 -12.46
C THR A 80 11.49 10.79 -12.02
N GLY A 81 10.58 10.73 -13.00
CA GLY A 81 9.15 10.79 -12.77
C GLY A 81 8.74 12.09 -12.04
N PRO A 82 8.03 12.02 -10.91
CA PRO A 82 7.52 13.20 -10.22
C PRO A 82 8.61 14.10 -9.59
N TYR A 83 9.86 13.64 -9.54
CA TYR A 83 10.97 14.37 -8.93
C TYR A 83 11.79 15.21 -9.92
N GLU A 84 11.53 15.12 -11.23
CA GLU A 84 12.29 15.82 -12.28
C GLU A 84 12.35 17.34 -12.06
N LYS A 85 11.27 17.91 -11.55
CA LYS A 85 11.15 19.36 -11.30
C LYS A 85 11.71 19.81 -9.96
N MET A 86 12.29 18.91 -9.16
CA MET A 86 12.90 19.27 -7.88
C MET A 86 14.34 19.73 -8.07
N SER A 87 14.76 20.71 -7.26
CA SER A 87 16.17 21.05 -7.16
C SER A 87 16.98 19.85 -6.65
N PRO A 88 18.27 19.72 -7.00
CA PRO A 88 19.12 18.67 -6.45
C PRO A 88 19.16 18.66 -4.91
N ALA A 89 19.16 19.85 -4.28
CA ALA A 89 19.16 20.00 -2.83
C ALA A 89 17.87 19.46 -2.20
N ASP A 90 16.70 19.78 -2.77
CA ASP A 90 15.43 19.27 -2.26
C ASP A 90 15.33 17.75 -2.42
N ARG A 91 15.86 17.17 -3.53
CA ARG A 91 15.88 15.72 -3.73
C ARG A 91 16.76 15.03 -2.70
N GLN A 92 17.95 15.56 -2.43
CA GLN A 92 18.84 15.04 -1.39
C GLN A 92 18.20 15.12 -0.01
N LYS A 93 17.55 16.24 0.32
CA LYS A 93 16.82 16.39 1.58
C LYS A 93 15.68 15.37 1.68
N LEU A 94 14.85 15.25 0.65
CA LEU A 94 13.73 14.31 0.64
C LEU A 94 14.21 12.88 0.80
N LEU A 95 15.28 12.49 0.09
CA LEU A 95 15.89 11.17 0.23
C LEU A 95 16.38 10.89 1.64
N ALA A 96 17.02 11.86 2.29
CA ALA A 96 17.49 11.72 3.67
C ALA A 96 16.31 11.56 4.66
N ASP A 97 15.29 12.41 4.53
CA ASP A 97 14.08 12.35 5.37
C ASP A 97 13.34 11.01 5.21
N VAL A 98 13.21 10.53 3.97
CA VAL A 98 12.59 9.23 3.66
C VAL A 98 13.42 8.09 4.24
N LYS A 99 14.75 8.11 4.08
CA LYS A 99 15.65 7.08 4.67
C LYS A 99 15.52 7.06 6.19
N LEU A 100 15.42 8.22 6.85
CA LEU A 100 15.21 8.32 8.29
C LEU A 100 13.85 7.75 8.72
N MET A 101 12.77 8.04 7.99
CA MET A 101 11.46 7.42 8.23
C MET A 101 11.57 5.90 8.12
N ASP A 102 12.20 5.40 7.07
CA ASP A 102 12.35 3.96 6.83
C ASP A 102 13.22 3.31 7.91
N GLU A 103 14.30 3.93 8.36
CA GLU A 103 15.16 3.44 9.44
C GLU A 103 14.42 3.27 10.76
N LEU A 104 13.55 4.23 11.10
CA LEU A 104 12.84 4.27 12.37
C LEU A 104 11.48 3.55 12.35
N ALA A 105 10.96 3.22 11.17
CA ALA A 105 9.68 2.55 11.03
C ALA A 105 9.74 1.10 11.51
N SER A 106 8.65 0.62 12.11
CA SER A 106 8.56 -0.75 12.57
C SER A 106 7.12 -1.27 12.60
N ILE A 107 7.00 -2.60 12.63
CA ILE A 107 5.76 -3.31 12.89
C ILE A 107 6.07 -4.50 13.81
N VAL A 108 5.23 -4.69 14.81
CA VAL A 108 5.31 -5.79 15.78
C VAL A 108 3.95 -6.47 15.86
N LEU A 109 3.95 -7.79 15.71
CA LEU A 109 2.78 -8.65 15.91
C LEU A 109 2.93 -9.40 17.24
N ASN A 110 1.86 -9.41 18.03
CA ASN A 110 1.68 -10.30 19.15
C ASN A 110 0.43 -11.16 18.92
N ALA A 111 0.62 -12.47 18.87
CA ALA A 111 -0.42 -13.48 18.72
C ALA A 111 -0.10 -14.69 19.60
N PRO A 112 -1.11 -15.48 20.01
CA PRO A 112 -0.87 -16.75 20.70
C PRO A 112 -0.11 -17.73 19.80
N THR A 113 0.69 -18.61 20.40
CA THR A 113 1.42 -19.67 19.68
C THR A 113 0.71 -21.02 19.70
N SER A 114 -0.33 -21.19 20.51
CA SER A 114 -1.17 -22.39 20.51
C SER A 114 -2.60 -22.09 20.94
N LEU A 115 -3.57 -22.72 20.28
CA LEU A 115 -5.01 -22.57 20.52
C LEU A 115 -5.72 -23.90 20.32
N LYS A 116 -6.91 -24.05 20.89
CA LYS A 116 -7.84 -25.13 20.53
C LYS A 116 -8.61 -24.78 19.25
N PRO A 117 -9.13 -25.78 18.51
CA PRO A 117 -10.05 -25.55 17.41
C PRO A 117 -11.17 -24.57 17.77
N GLY A 118 -11.36 -23.53 16.96
CA GLY A 118 -12.40 -22.51 17.17
C GLY A 118 -12.22 -21.57 18.37
N GLN A 119 -11.14 -21.70 19.14
CA GLN A 119 -10.89 -20.86 20.30
C GLN A 119 -10.70 -19.39 19.89
N GLU A 120 -11.37 -18.48 20.61
CA GLU A 120 -11.18 -17.04 20.44
C GLU A 120 -9.86 -16.57 21.06
N ALA A 121 -9.19 -15.65 20.36
CA ALA A 121 -7.96 -15.03 20.79
C ALA A 121 -7.86 -13.58 20.29
N GLN A 122 -7.00 -12.80 20.93
CA GLN A 122 -6.62 -11.47 20.45
C GLN A 122 -5.30 -11.54 19.70
N VAL A 123 -5.25 -10.83 18.57
CA VAL A 123 -4.04 -10.56 17.82
C VAL A 123 -3.81 -9.06 17.81
N THR A 124 -2.67 -8.62 18.34
CA THR A 124 -2.32 -7.21 18.47
C THR A 124 -1.19 -6.87 17.52
N VAL A 125 -1.37 -5.81 16.74
CA VAL A 125 -0.33 -5.24 15.88
C VAL A 125 -0.02 -3.84 16.36
N THR A 126 1.25 -3.54 16.59
CA THR A 126 1.73 -2.18 16.85
C THR A 126 2.58 -1.74 15.67
N VAL A 127 2.35 -0.54 15.17
CA VAL A 127 3.08 0.06 14.05
C VAL A 127 3.69 1.38 14.46
N LYS A 128 4.83 1.71 13.85
CA LYS A 128 5.50 2.98 14.00
C LYS A 128 5.95 3.49 12.64
N GLY A 129 5.59 4.73 12.33
CA GLY A 129 5.95 5.40 11.08
C GLY A 129 4.77 5.82 10.22
N GLY A 130 5.11 6.46 9.10
CA GLY A 130 4.15 7.12 8.23
C GLY A 130 3.76 8.53 8.70
N HIS A 131 2.97 9.21 7.87
CA HIS A 131 2.40 10.52 8.19
C HIS A 131 1.06 10.70 7.46
N GLY A 132 0.06 11.24 8.16
CA GLY A 132 -1.32 11.31 7.72
C GLY A 132 -2.04 9.98 7.94
N VAL A 133 -2.08 9.14 6.91
CA VAL A 133 -2.89 7.92 6.90
C VAL A 133 -2.01 6.71 6.64
N VAL A 134 -2.19 5.65 7.42
CA VAL A 134 -1.49 4.37 7.27
C VAL A 134 -2.45 3.19 7.29
N GLY A 135 -2.09 2.10 6.64
CA GLY A 135 -2.89 0.87 6.58
C GLY A 135 -2.25 -0.29 7.32
N VAL A 136 -3.06 -1.11 7.98
CA VAL A 136 -2.59 -2.35 8.62
C VAL A 136 -3.50 -3.50 8.18
N PHE A 137 -2.89 -4.61 7.76
CA PHE A 137 -3.58 -5.78 7.22
C PHE A 137 -3.15 -7.02 7.99
N LEU A 138 -4.10 -7.81 8.48
CA LEU A 138 -3.85 -9.12 9.07
C LEU A 138 -3.86 -10.19 7.97
N VAL A 139 -2.75 -10.92 7.85
CA VAL A 139 -2.48 -11.83 6.73
C VAL A 139 -1.79 -13.12 7.19
N ASP A 140 -1.72 -14.10 6.31
CA ASP A 140 -1.14 -15.44 6.53
C ASP A 140 0.40 -15.47 6.42
N THR A 141 0.98 -14.77 5.44
CA THR A 141 2.43 -14.81 5.14
C THR A 141 3.04 -13.43 4.93
N ASP A 142 4.37 -13.35 5.09
CA ASP A 142 5.18 -12.16 4.85
C ASP A 142 5.71 -12.06 3.41
N LEU A 143 5.27 -12.97 2.54
CA LEU A 143 5.54 -12.95 1.12
C LEU A 143 4.62 -11.94 0.43
N ARG A 144 5.18 -10.80 0.02
CA ARG A 144 4.42 -9.65 -0.48
C ARG A 144 3.41 -10.00 -1.58
N PHE A 145 3.80 -10.82 -2.54
CA PHE A 145 2.96 -11.14 -3.70
C PHE A 145 2.17 -12.44 -3.54
N GLN A 146 2.22 -13.07 -2.36
CA GLN A 146 1.51 -14.30 -2.03
C GLN A 146 0.60 -14.15 -0.79
N ALA A 147 0.73 -13.03 -0.06
CA ALA A 147 -0.04 -12.79 1.16
C ALA A 147 -1.54 -12.67 0.88
N ARG A 148 -2.33 -13.29 1.75
CA ARG A 148 -3.79 -13.31 1.72
C ARG A 148 -4.34 -12.84 3.07
N PRO A 149 -5.57 -12.29 3.13
CA PRO A 149 -6.29 -12.12 4.38
C PRO A 149 -6.20 -13.38 5.23
N LEU A 150 -5.99 -13.21 6.53
CA LEU A 150 -5.82 -14.34 7.45
C LEU A 150 -6.97 -15.37 7.37
N GLN A 151 -8.18 -14.93 6.99
CA GLN A 151 -9.33 -15.81 6.78
C GLN A 151 -9.13 -16.84 5.65
N GLY A 152 -8.19 -16.61 4.74
CA GLY A 152 -7.83 -17.55 3.67
C GLY A 152 -7.26 -18.88 4.17
N ASP A 153 -6.79 -18.91 5.43
CA ASP A 153 -6.26 -20.08 6.14
C ASP A 153 -7.24 -20.63 7.19
N GLY A 154 -8.52 -20.27 7.11
CA GLY A 154 -9.59 -20.80 7.97
C GLY A 154 -9.81 -20.05 9.29
N TRP A 155 -9.04 -18.99 9.56
CA TRP A 155 -9.29 -18.10 10.68
C TRP A 155 -10.59 -17.31 10.51
N VAL A 156 -11.26 -17.00 11.61
CA VAL A 156 -12.47 -16.16 11.57
C VAL A 156 -12.25 -14.89 12.37
N ILE A 157 -12.30 -13.72 11.72
CA ILE A 157 -12.38 -12.44 12.42
C ILE A 157 -13.83 -12.27 12.89
N VAL A 158 -14.04 -12.16 14.20
CA VAL A 158 -15.38 -12.24 14.81
C VAL A 158 -16.00 -10.88 15.14
N ALA A 159 -15.20 -9.81 15.16
CA ALA A 159 -15.65 -8.46 15.47
C ALA A 159 -14.96 -7.40 14.60
N ALA A 160 -15.39 -6.14 14.70
CA ALA A 160 -14.66 -5.03 14.14
C ALA A 160 -13.27 -4.92 14.80
N PRO A 161 -12.18 -4.69 14.03
CA PRO A 161 -10.89 -4.40 14.63
C PRO A 161 -10.96 -3.11 15.45
N LYS A 162 -10.31 -3.11 16.61
CA LYS A 162 -10.13 -1.91 17.42
C LYS A 162 -8.84 -1.22 17.02
N VAL A 163 -8.87 0.10 16.86
CA VAL A 163 -7.76 0.88 16.27
C VAL A 163 -7.43 2.04 17.17
N TRP A 164 -6.15 2.29 17.43
CA TRP A 164 -5.67 3.47 18.16
C TRP A 164 -4.63 4.20 17.32
N GLY A 165 -4.76 5.54 17.27
CA GLY A 165 -3.79 6.41 16.62
C GLY A 165 -2.73 6.94 17.59
N GLY A 166 -1.93 7.90 17.10
CA GLY A 166 -0.85 8.49 17.89
C GLY A 166 -1.30 9.37 19.05
N ASP A 167 -2.59 9.72 19.11
CA ASP A 167 -3.21 10.43 20.23
C ASP A 167 -3.66 9.48 21.36
N GLY A 168 -3.55 8.17 21.17
CA GLY A 168 -3.92 7.14 22.14
C GLY A 168 -5.42 6.87 22.24
N ASN A 169 -6.27 7.55 21.45
CA ASN A 169 -7.71 7.33 21.46
C ASN A 169 -8.13 6.26 20.44
N GLU A 170 -9.20 5.53 20.75
CA GLU A 170 -9.76 4.56 19.81
C GLU A 170 -10.41 5.29 18.62
N GLN A 171 -10.09 4.85 17.40
CA GLN A 171 -10.63 5.38 16.15
C GLN A 171 -11.63 4.38 15.55
N THR A 172 -12.84 4.85 15.25
CA THR A 172 -13.87 4.03 14.57
C THR A 172 -14.13 4.48 13.13
N LYS A 173 -13.57 5.61 12.70
CA LYS A 173 -13.81 6.24 11.39
C LYS A 173 -13.71 5.28 10.20
N TRP A 174 -12.71 4.39 10.19
CA TRP A 174 -12.55 3.41 9.11
C TRP A 174 -13.70 2.40 9.08
N VAL A 175 -13.96 1.75 10.20
CA VAL A 175 -14.99 0.71 10.30
C VAL A 175 -16.40 1.26 10.15
N ASP A 176 -16.62 2.52 10.54
CA ASP A 176 -17.89 3.24 10.39
C ASP A 176 -18.14 3.76 8.96
N SER A 177 -17.10 3.82 8.13
CA SER A 177 -17.25 4.15 6.70
C SER A 177 -17.87 3.01 5.89
N ARG A 178 -18.03 1.82 6.48
CA ARG A 178 -18.68 0.68 5.81
C ARG A 178 -20.19 0.93 5.70
N ALA A 179 -20.78 0.60 4.56
CA ALA A 179 -22.20 0.84 4.31
C ALA A 179 -23.12 0.18 5.38
N PRO A 180 -24.27 0.79 5.71
CA PRO A 180 -25.19 0.26 6.70
C PRO A 180 -25.57 -1.21 6.46
N GLY A 181 -25.66 -2.00 7.53
CA GLY A 181 -26.03 -3.42 7.49
C GLY A 181 -24.91 -4.40 7.08
N LEU A 182 -23.76 -3.90 6.58
CA LEU A 182 -22.62 -4.76 6.32
C LEU A 182 -21.89 -5.11 7.62
N ARG A 183 -21.44 -6.37 7.74
CA ARG A 183 -20.60 -6.83 8.87
C ARG A 183 -19.34 -5.97 8.98
N LYS A 184 -18.66 -5.87 10.12
CA LYS A 184 -17.43 -5.05 10.25
C LYS A 184 -16.15 -5.86 10.51
N ASN A 185 -16.22 -7.18 10.34
CA ASN A 185 -15.10 -8.12 10.52
C ASN A 185 -14.07 -8.05 9.37
N LEU A 186 -13.34 -6.95 9.32
CA LEU A 186 -12.34 -6.65 8.29
C LEU A 186 -10.96 -7.15 8.72
N ASN A 187 -10.20 -7.71 7.77
CA ASN A 187 -8.79 -8.04 7.98
C ASN A 187 -7.87 -6.81 7.83
N SER A 188 -8.38 -5.73 7.24
CA SER A 188 -7.65 -4.50 7.01
C SER A 188 -8.28 -3.33 7.75
N THR A 189 -7.42 -2.43 8.19
CA THR A 189 -7.83 -1.18 8.80
C THR A 189 -6.92 -0.02 8.41
N VAL A 190 -7.42 1.18 8.64
CA VAL A 190 -6.70 2.43 8.45
C VAL A 190 -6.58 3.14 9.78
N ILE A 191 -5.38 3.64 10.07
CA ILE A 191 -5.11 4.55 11.18
C ILE A 191 -4.95 5.95 10.60
N PHE A 192 -5.79 6.87 11.06
CA PHE A 192 -5.82 8.25 10.60
C PHE A 192 -4.95 9.16 11.47
N ASP A 193 -4.69 10.35 10.93
CA ASP A 193 -4.13 11.50 11.64
C ASP A 193 -2.78 11.24 12.33
N GLN A 194 -1.98 10.34 11.73
CA GLN A 194 -0.61 10.04 12.15
C GLN A 194 0.29 11.27 11.94
N LYS A 195 0.98 11.71 12.98
CA LYS A 195 1.87 12.89 12.92
C LYS A 195 3.28 12.49 13.33
N SER A 196 4.14 12.33 12.32
CA SER A 196 5.58 12.11 12.53
C SER A 196 6.34 13.44 12.41
N ASP A 197 7.30 13.65 13.30
CA ASP A 197 8.28 14.72 13.30
C ASP A 197 9.68 14.13 13.09
N LEU A 198 10.17 14.23 11.85
CA LEU A 198 11.48 13.71 11.48
C LEU A 198 12.64 14.49 12.08
N ALA A 199 12.46 15.80 12.32
CA ALA A 199 13.50 16.62 12.95
C ALA A 199 13.73 16.19 14.41
N ALA A 200 12.65 15.86 15.11
CA ALA A 200 12.72 15.31 16.47
C ALA A 200 12.95 13.79 16.51
N LYS A 201 13.07 13.11 15.36
CA LYS A 201 13.13 11.63 15.25
C LYS A 201 11.96 10.92 15.96
N LYS A 202 10.80 11.57 16.00
CA LYS A 202 9.57 11.05 16.62
C LYS A 202 8.63 10.61 15.53
N LEU A 203 8.45 9.30 15.40
CA LEU A 203 7.46 8.75 14.48
C LEU A 203 6.14 8.54 15.20
N ALA A 204 5.05 8.73 14.45
CA ALA A 204 3.71 8.39 14.89
C ALA A 204 3.61 6.89 15.16
N GLU A 205 2.87 6.54 16.21
CA GLU A 205 2.64 5.15 16.61
C GLU A 205 1.15 4.85 16.51
N GLY A 206 0.85 3.57 16.27
CA GLY A 206 -0.52 3.09 16.15
C GLY A 206 -0.64 1.66 16.62
N LYS A 207 -1.84 1.28 17.01
CA LYS A 207 -2.14 -0.07 17.49
C LYS A 207 -3.45 -0.55 16.89
N VAL A 208 -3.48 -1.82 16.48
CA VAL A 208 -4.70 -2.48 16.01
C VAL A 208 -4.84 -3.80 16.76
N VAL A 209 -6.04 -4.09 17.23
CA VAL A 209 -6.39 -5.35 17.87
C VAL A 209 -7.51 -6.03 17.10
N TRP A 210 -7.25 -7.25 16.63
CA TRP A 210 -8.26 -8.15 16.08
C TRP A 210 -8.65 -9.19 17.12
N THR A 211 -9.94 -9.53 17.17
CA THR A 211 -10.42 -10.74 17.82
C THR A 211 -10.70 -11.78 16.75
N VAL A 212 -10.05 -12.94 16.88
CA VAL A 212 -10.10 -14.02 15.89
C VAL A 212 -10.49 -15.34 16.55
N LYS A 213 -11.08 -16.27 15.79
CA LYS A 213 -11.17 -17.69 16.13
C LYS A 213 -10.15 -18.47 15.34
N ALA A 214 -9.49 -19.40 16.02
CA ALA A 214 -8.63 -20.39 15.40
C ALA A 214 -9.42 -21.24 14.38
N PRO A 215 -8.75 -21.73 13.31
CA PRO A 215 -9.29 -22.75 12.42
C PRO A 215 -9.87 -23.94 13.20
N GLN A 216 -10.88 -24.61 12.62
CA GLN A 216 -11.49 -25.80 13.22
C GLN A 216 -10.62 -27.05 13.01
N GLU A 217 -9.86 -27.08 11.92
CA GLU A 217 -8.95 -28.18 11.62
C GLU A 217 -7.68 -28.05 12.49
N PRO A 218 -7.25 -29.12 13.17
CA PRO A 218 -5.96 -29.15 13.83
C PRO A 218 -4.82 -28.98 12.82
N GLY A 219 -3.79 -28.24 13.19
CA GLY A 219 -2.69 -27.96 12.27
C GLY A 219 -1.75 -26.85 12.73
N THR A 220 -0.83 -26.51 11.85
CA THR A 220 0.11 -25.41 12.06
C THR A 220 -0.22 -24.30 11.08
N TYR A 221 -0.52 -23.14 11.62
CA TYR A 221 -0.93 -21.96 10.86
C TYR A 221 0.06 -20.83 11.06
N SER A 222 0.12 -19.90 10.11
CA SER A 222 0.94 -18.69 10.21
C SER A 222 0.02 -17.48 10.35
N ILE A 223 0.39 -16.55 11.23
CA ILE A 223 -0.21 -15.23 11.33
C ILE A 223 0.90 -14.20 11.17
N THR A 224 0.71 -13.21 10.30
CA THR A 224 1.52 -12.00 10.28
C THR A 224 0.64 -10.77 10.03
N ALA A 225 1.27 -9.60 9.91
CA ALA A 225 0.60 -8.37 9.50
C ALA A 225 1.44 -7.61 8.48
N ALA A 226 0.78 -6.94 7.54
CA ALA A 226 1.38 -5.97 6.65
C ALA A 226 1.06 -4.54 7.11
N PHE A 227 2.04 -3.66 7.04
CA PHE A 227 1.97 -2.24 7.37
C PHE A 227 2.28 -1.42 6.12
N HIS A 228 1.30 -0.64 5.69
CA HIS A 228 1.40 0.27 4.56
C HIS A 228 1.53 1.70 5.06
N PHE A 229 2.62 2.38 4.71
CA PHE A 229 2.84 3.77 5.13
C PHE A 229 3.54 4.60 4.05
N GLY A 230 3.17 5.88 3.98
CA GLY A 230 3.85 6.87 3.13
C GLY A 230 5.00 7.54 3.88
N SER A 231 6.12 7.78 3.20
CA SER A 231 7.33 8.34 3.81
C SER A 231 7.49 9.85 3.60
N GLU A 232 7.04 10.38 2.46
CA GLU A 232 7.39 11.74 2.03
C GLU A 232 6.64 12.85 2.76
N ARG A 233 5.38 12.61 3.18
CA ARG A 233 4.53 13.68 3.77
C ARG A 233 5.11 14.25 5.07
N ALA A 234 5.99 13.52 5.75
CA ALA A 234 6.68 14.01 6.94
C ALA A 234 7.85 14.97 6.61
N SER A 235 8.28 15.02 5.35
CA SER A 235 9.31 15.94 4.87
C SER A 235 8.70 17.29 4.47
N SER A 236 9.38 18.38 4.81
CA SER A 236 9.00 19.75 4.40
C SER A 236 9.03 19.96 2.88
N VAL A 237 9.74 19.11 2.13
CA VAL A 237 9.85 19.17 0.67
C VAL A 237 9.13 18.00 -0.03
N GLY A 238 8.52 17.10 0.75
CA GLY A 238 7.92 15.85 0.27
C GLY A 238 6.47 15.94 -0.16
N THR A 239 5.91 17.16 -0.22
CA THR A 239 4.53 17.38 -0.69
C THR A 239 4.47 18.34 -1.88
N VAL A 240 3.37 18.25 -2.61
CA VAL A 240 3.00 19.18 -3.67
C VAL A 240 1.52 19.50 -3.54
N THR A 241 1.16 20.75 -3.82
CA THR A 241 -0.25 21.17 -3.89
C THR A 241 -0.71 21.06 -5.33
N THR A 242 -1.80 20.32 -5.57
CA THR A 242 -2.41 20.18 -6.90
C THR A 242 -3.09 21.48 -7.32
N PRO A 243 -3.42 21.65 -8.62
CA PRO A 243 -4.25 22.77 -9.08
C PRO A 243 -5.62 22.85 -8.39
N THR A 244 -6.14 21.74 -7.86
CA THR A 244 -7.38 21.66 -7.10
C THR A 244 -7.20 21.96 -5.60
N GLY A 245 -6.00 22.36 -5.17
CA GLY A 245 -5.70 22.70 -3.78
C GLY A 245 -5.44 21.49 -2.86
N GLN A 246 -5.38 20.27 -3.40
CA GLN A 246 -5.10 19.08 -2.60
C GLN A 246 -3.60 18.96 -2.32
N VAL A 247 -3.24 18.66 -1.08
CA VAL A 247 -1.86 18.38 -0.69
C VAL A 247 -1.60 16.87 -0.82
N LEU A 248 -0.72 16.50 -1.74
CA LEU A 248 -0.36 15.12 -2.04
C LEU A 248 1.12 14.87 -1.75
N PRO A 249 1.52 13.61 -1.49
CA PRO A 249 2.93 13.25 -1.51
C PRO A 249 3.48 13.56 -2.90
N ARG A 250 4.72 14.01 -2.96
CA ARG A 250 5.34 14.42 -4.22
C ARG A 250 5.43 13.27 -5.22
N GLY A 251 5.69 12.05 -4.73
CA GLY A 251 5.65 10.80 -5.51
C GLY A 251 4.29 10.44 -6.12
N GLY A 252 3.23 11.18 -5.80
CA GLY A 252 1.87 10.99 -6.31
C GLY A 252 1.04 9.97 -5.51
N PRO A 253 -0.26 9.86 -5.82
CA PRO A 253 -1.20 9.02 -5.05
C PRO A 253 -1.01 7.51 -5.26
N GLY A 254 -0.45 7.10 -6.40
CA GLY A 254 -0.09 5.70 -6.70
C GLY A 254 1.41 5.42 -6.55
N GLY A 255 2.14 6.31 -5.87
CA GLY A 255 3.59 6.40 -6.03
C GLY A 255 4.38 5.32 -5.28
N PRO A 256 5.52 4.86 -5.84
CA PRO A 256 6.52 3.98 -5.19
C PRO A 256 7.07 4.52 -3.87
N SER A 257 6.74 5.77 -3.51
CA SER A 257 7.19 6.42 -2.29
C SER A 257 6.62 5.84 -1.01
N ALA A 258 5.57 5.03 -1.10
CA ALA A 258 5.03 4.28 0.03
C ALA A 258 5.78 2.96 0.27
N ARG A 259 5.62 2.40 1.47
CA ARG A 259 6.25 1.14 1.90
C ARG A 259 5.21 0.08 2.21
N ILE A 260 5.54 -1.16 1.91
CA ILE A 260 4.94 -2.32 2.55
C ILE A 260 5.98 -3.01 3.41
N MET A 261 5.70 -3.11 4.70
CA MET A 261 6.51 -3.79 5.70
C MET A 261 5.69 -4.90 6.33
N PHE A 262 6.29 -6.06 6.57
CA PHE A 262 5.62 -7.17 7.25
C PHE A 262 6.21 -7.38 8.64
N ALA A 263 5.36 -7.76 9.59
CA ALA A 263 5.81 -8.31 10.86
C ALA A 263 6.47 -9.67 10.64
N LYS A 264 7.31 -10.08 11.60
CA LYS A 264 7.79 -11.46 11.63
C LYS A 264 6.58 -12.38 11.81
N PRO A 265 6.40 -13.41 10.96
CA PRO A 265 5.32 -14.37 11.13
C PRO A 265 5.38 -15.10 12.47
N VAL A 266 4.22 -15.30 13.08
CA VAL A 266 4.01 -16.11 14.27
C VAL A 266 3.36 -17.42 13.84
N THR A 267 4.01 -18.53 14.17
CA THR A 267 3.46 -19.87 13.99
C THR A 267 2.51 -20.20 15.14
N VAL A 268 1.30 -20.65 14.81
CA VAL A 268 0.26 -21.03 15.77
C VAL A 268 -0.13 -22.48 15.57
N THR A 269 0.00 -23.28 16.62
CA THR A 269 -0.43 -24.69 16.61
C THR A 269 -1.85 -24.83 17.16
N VAL A 270 -2.76 -25.33 16.33
CA VAL A 270 -4.15 -25.64 16.69
C VAL A 270 -4.26 -27.11 17.08
N ARG A 271 -4.61 -27.40 18.34
CA ARG A 271 -4.73 -28.75 18.90
C ARG A 271 -5.59 -28.80 20.17
#